data_AF-A0A8B5WEG2-F1
#
_entry.id   AF-A0A8B5WEG2-F1
#
_cell.length_a   1.000
_cell.length_b   1.000
_cell.length_c   1.000
_cell.angle_alpha   90.00
_cell.angle_beta   90.00
_cell.angle_gamma   90.00
#
_symmetry.space_group_name_H-M   'P 1'
#
loop_
_entity.id
_entity.type
_entity.pdbx_description
1 polymer ?
#
loop_
_entity_poly.entity_id
_entity_poly.type
_entity_poly.pdbx_seq_one_letter_code
_entity_poly.pdbx_strand_id
1 'polypeptide(L)'
;VATVSLIFFAYQNYLNSQTNAQGLHPNDLYDSHWEVHFDPTHSHDQSFLSFSNASAVVLNQYKGWPADESLLEERDDDLLSSGLEAGVHEFDNLDISVFGQHYIVSADGLQMEFTRLSDSIIRNSEGIEFYRVLDESAHDSLFWIHEQMTEGYE
;
A
#
# COMPACT_ATOMS: atom_id res chain seq x y z
N VAL A 1 -0.60 -16.59 -25.49
CA VAL A 1 -0.90 -17.04 -24.11
C VAL A 1 0.34 -17.65 -23.44
N ALA A 2 0.99 -18.68 -24.01
CA ALA A 2 2.19 -19.30 -23.41
C ALA A 2 3.39 -18.36 -23.17
N THR A 3 3.60 -17.35 -24.02
CA THR A 3 4.70 -16.38 -23.90
C THR A 3 4.51 -15.40 -22.75
N VAL A 4 3.28 -14.94 -22.49
CA VAL A 4 2.98 -14.01 -21.38
C VAL A 4 3.13 -14.73 -20.03
N SER A 5 2.63 -15.96 -19.93
CA SER A 5 2.81 -16.78 -18.73
C SER A 5 4.29 -17.08 -18.44
N LEU A 6 5.12 -17.35 -19.46
CA LEU A 6 6.56 -17.56 -19.29
C LEU A 6 7.29 -16.30 -18.81
N ILE A 7 6.91 -15.13 -19.31
CA ILE A 7 7.47 -13.84 -18.86
C ILE A 7 7.07 -13.58 -17.40
N PHE A 8 5.80 -13.81 -17.04
CA PHE A 8 5.31 -13.70 -15.66
C PHE A 8 6.08 -14.63 -14.71
N PHE A 9 6.23 -15.91 -15.05
CA PHE A 9 7.01 -16.86 -14.23
C PHE A 9 8.50 -16.50 -14.14
N ALA A 10 9.10 -15.96 -15.20
CA ALA A 10 10.48 -15.50 -15.18
C ALA A 10 10.67 -14.26 -14.29
N TYR A 11 9.73 -13.32 -14.34
CA TYR A 11 9.72 -12.12 -13.51
C TYR A 11 9.49 -12.46 -12.03
N GLN A 12 8.50 -13.31 -11.73
CA GLN A 12 8.25 -13.83 -10.39
C GLN A 12 9.45 -14.59 -9.84
N ASN A 13 10.15 -15.40 -10.65
CA ASN A 13 11.40 -16.04 -10.22
C ASN A 13 12.53 -15.06 -9.99
N TYR A 14 12.65 -14.00 -10.79
CA TYR A 14 13.64 -12.95 -10.59
C TYR A 14 13.41 -12.23 -9.26
N LEU A 15 12.17 -11.82 -8.97
CA LEU A 15 11.83 -11.19 -7.70
C LEU A 15 12.00 -12.14 -6.50
N ASN A 16 11.60 -13.40 -6.64
CA ASN A 16 11.85 -14.44 -5.62
C ASN A 16 13.34 -14.69 -5.39
N SER A 17 14.20 -14.50 -6.39
CA SER A 17 15.64 -14.66 -6.24
C SER A 17 16.32 -13.49 -5.49
N GLN A 18 15.60 -12.38 -5.28
CA GLN A 18 16.08 -11.23 -4.49
C GLN A 18 15.78 -11.41 -3.00
N THR A 19 16.19 -12.55 -2.45
CA THR A 19 16.13 -12.77 -1.00
C THR A 19 17.27 -12.05 -0.32
N ASN A 20 16.96 -11.22 0.67
CA ASN A 20 18.02 -10.68 1.52
C ASN A 20 18.48 -11.69 2.58
N ALA A 21 19.48 -11.33 3.40
CA ALA A 21 20.04 -12.21 4.42
C ALA A 21 19.03 -12.61 5.52
N GLN A 22 17.87 -11.96 5.55
CA GLN A 22 16.80 -12.09 6.53
C GLN A 22 15.60 -12.87 5.98
N GLY A 23 15.66 -13.35 4.73
CA GLY A 23 14.59 -14.13 4.11
C GLY A 23 13.43 -13.30 3.56
N LEU A 24 13.61 -11.98 3.42
CA LEU A 24 12.61 -11.08 2.84
C LEU A 24 12.73 -11.07 1.32
N HIS A 25 11.58 -11.07 0.64
CA HIS A 25 11.48 -10.97 -0.81
C HIS A 25 10.55 -9.80 -1.19
N PRO A 26 10.84 -9.03 -2.24
CA PRO A 26 9.89 -8.04 -2.77
C PRO A 26 8.49 -8.63 -3.05
N ASN A 27 8.44 -9.89 -3.49
CA ASN A 27 7.22 -10.64 -3.75
C ASN A 27 6.35 -10.92 -2.52
N ASP A 28 6.86 -10.70 -1.30
CA ASP A 28 6.04 -10.80 -0.11
C ASP A 28 4.94 -9.72 -0.09
N LEU A 29 5.16 -8.60 -0.80
CA LEU A 29 4.24 -7.46 -0.89
C LEU A 29 3.57 -7.31 -2.26
N TYR A 30 4.18 -7.75 -3.37
CA TYR A 30 3.49 -7.70 -4.66
C TYR A 30 2.20 -8.52 -4.65
N ASP A 31 1.17 -8.01 -5.34
CA ASP A 31 -0.15 -8.63 -5.46
C ASP A 31 -0.75 -8.95 -4.07
N SER A 32 -0.72 -7.98 -3.15
CA SER A 32 -1.17 -8.15 -1.77
C SER A 32 -1.93 -6.95 -1.19
N HIS A 33 -2.70 -7.24 -0.14
CA HIS A 33 -3.60 -6.31 0.52
C HIS A 33 -3.35 -6.31 2.02
N TRP A 34 -3.38 -5.13 2.63
CA TRP A 34 -3.10 -4.95 4.04
C TRP A 34 -4.07 -3.94 4.65
N GLU A 35 -4.57 -4.23 5.85
CA GLU A 35 -5.53 -3.38 6.55
C GLU A 35 -5.05 -3.11 7.98
N VAL A 36 -5.27 -1.89 8.45
CA VAL A 36 -5.13 -1.54 9.87
C VAL A 36 -6.41 -1.97 10.61
N HIS A 37 -6.28 -2.93 11.52
CA HIS A 37 -7.34 -3.21 12.48
C HIS A 37 -7.22 -2.22 13.65
N PHE A 38 -7.98 -1.12 13.59
CA PHE A 38 -8.25 -0.13 14.65
C PHE A 38 -7.17 0.03 15.73
N ASP A 39 -6.36 1.09 15.63
CA ASP A 39 -5.49 1.52 16.71
C ASP A 39 -6.15 2.67 17.51
N PRO A 40 -6.65 2.42 18.74
CA PRO A 40 -7.32 3.45 19.54
C PRO A 40 -6.41 4.60 20.02
N THR A 41 -5.09 4.49 19.80
CA THR A 41 -4.11 5.51 20.21
C THR A 41 -3.76 6.49 19.10
N HIS A 42 -4.11 6.19 17.86
CA HIS A 42 -3.88 7.03 16.70
C HIS A 42 -5.24 7.49 16.13
N SER A 43 -5.34 8.70 15.60
CA SER A 43 -6.57 9.24 14.98
C SER A 43 -6.95 8.57 13.64
N HIS A 44 -6.33 7.44 13.32
CA HIS A 44 -6.56 6.61 12.13
C HIS A 44 -7.67 5.61 12.45
N ASP A 45 -8.87 5.82 11.89
CA ASP A 45 -9.98 4.89 12.11
C ASP A 45 -9.78 3.61 11.27
N GLN A 46 -9.40 3.75 9.99
CA GLN A 46 -9.09 2.64 9.08
C GLN A 46 -8.05 3.06 8.03
N SER A 47 -7.13 2.16 7.69
CA SER A 47 -6.22 2.35 6.55
C SER A 47 -6.06 1.04 5.79
N PHE A 48 -6.08 1.14 4.46
CA PHE A 48 -5.92 0.02 3.53
C PHE A 48 -4.77 0.31 2.58
N LEU A 49 -3.89 -0.67 2.43
CA LEU A 49 -2.80 -0.67 1.46
C LEU A 49 -3.04 -1.79 0.48
N SER A 50 -2.86 -1.50 -0.79
CA SER A 50 -2.94 -2.48 -1.85
C SER A 50 -1.81 -2.30 -2.83
N PHE A 51 -1.08 -3.37 -3.10
CA PHE A 51 0.05 -3.38 -4.01
C PHE A 51 -0.23 -4.34 -5.16
N SER A 52 -0.23 -3.84 -6.39
CA SER A 52 -0.22 -4.65 -7.60
C SER A 52 1.21 -4.82 -8.10
N ASN A 53 1.40 -5.42 -9.28
CA ASN A 53 2.71 -5.50 -9.91
C ASN A 53 3.26 -4.17 -10.48
N ALA A 54 2.45 -3.11 -10.53
CA ALA A 54 2.80 -1.86 -11.21
C ALA A 54 2.34 -0.59 -10.46
N SER A 55 1.38 -0.71 -9.54
CA SER A 55 0.78 0.42 -8.83
C SER A 55 0.54 0.10 -7.36
N ALA A 56 0.42 1.15 -6.55
CA ALA A 56 -0.02 1.08 -5.17
C ALA A 56 -1.29 1.91 -5.00
N VAL A 57 -2.24 1.39 -4.23
CA VAL A 57 -3.43 2.14 -3.79
C VAL A 57 -3.41 2.22 -2.29
N VAL A 58 -3.53 3.42 -1.76
CA VAL A 58 -3.61 3.70 -0.32
C VAL A 58 -4.94 4.38 -0.03
N LEU A 59 -5.68 3.84 0.93
CA LEU A 59 -6.89 4.46 1.45
C LEU A 59 -6.69 4.74 2.93
N ASN A 60 -6.73 6.00 3.32
CA ASN A 60 -6.76 6.38 4.74
C ASN A 60 -8.09 7.03 5.10
N GLN A 61 -8.76 6.46 6.09
CA GLN A 61 -9.98 6.99 6.67
C GLN A 61 -9.68 7.48 8.09
N TYR A 62 -9.75 8.80 8.23
CA TYR A 62 -9.65 9.48 9.51
C TYR A 62 -11.04 9.70 10.09
N LYS A 63 -11.11 9.82 11.40
CA LYS A 63 -12.36 10.11 12.11
C LYS A 63 -13.01 11.38 11.57
N GLY A 64 -14.21 11.24 11.01
CA GLY A 64 -14.97 12.35 10.41
C GLY A 64 -14.90 12.44 8.88
N TRP A 65 -14.33 11.44 8.20
CA TRP A 65 -14.34 11.36 6.73
C TRP A 65 -15.66 10.77 6.18
N PRO A 66 -16.21 11.27 5.04
CA PRO A 66 -15.73 12.41 4.26
C PRO A 66 -15.83 13.72 5.07
N ALA A 67 -14.72 14.47 5.08
CA ALA A 67 -14.66 15.72 5.81
C ALA A 67 -15.62 16.72 5.18
N ASP A 68 -16.30 17.50 6.02
CA ASP A 68 -16.90 18.76 5.61
C ASP A 68 -15.79 19.61 4.94
N GLU A 69 -15.98 20.08 3.71
CA GLU A 69 -14.97 20.78 2.88
C GLU A 69 -14.32 21.97 3.61
N SER A 70 -14.97 22.48 4.65
CA SER A 70 -14.50 23.53 5.55
C SER A 70 -13.31 23.15 6.45
N LEU A 71 -12.89 21.88 6.48
CA LEU A 71 -11.74 21.39 7.26
C LEU A 71 -10.49 21.08 6.42
N LEU A 72 -10.50 21.40 5.11
CA LEU A 72 -9.36 21.20 4.20
C LEU A 72 -8.31 22.32 4.26
N GLU A 73 -8.40 23.24 5.23
CA GLU A 73 -7.36 24.24 5.46
C GLU A 73 -6.21 23.63 6.26
N GLU A 74 -5.02 23.62 5.64
CA GLU A 74 -3.72 23.11 6.11
C GLU A 74 -3.54 21.57 6.08
N ARG A 75 -3.44 20.99 4.87
CA ARG A 75 -2.73 19.71 4.69
C ARG A 75 -1.22 20.00 4.72
N ASP A 76 -0.53 19.45 5.72
CA ASP A 76 0.93 19.47 5.80
C ASP A 76 1.53 18.78 4.56
N ASP A 77 2.41 19.48 3.83
CA ASP A 77 3.11 18.96 2.64
C ASP A 77 3.92 17.67 2.94
N ASP A 78 4.26 17.43 4.21
CA ASP A 78 4.96 16.23 4.67
C ASP A 78 4.08 14.96 4.53
N LEU A 79 2.75 15.07 4.64
CA LEU A 79 1.82 13.95 4.49
C LEU A 79 1.65 13.52 3.02
N LEU A 80 1.70 14.47 2.07
CA LEU A 80 1.63 14.20 0.63
C LEU A 80 2.71 13.20 0.19
N SER A 81 3.92 13.33 0.73
CA SER A 81 5.07 12.49 0.37
C SER A 81 5.05 11.08 0.98
N SER A 82 4.29 10.89 2.07
CA SER A 82 4.21 9.62 2.80
C SER A 82 3.04 8.74 2.36
N GLY A 83 2.11 9.27 1.55
CA GLY A 83 0.89 8.57 1.15
C GLY A 83 -0.12 8.38 2.29
N LEU A 84 0.11 9.02 3.44
CA LEU A 84 -0.78 8.97 4.61
C LEU A 84 -1.87 10.02 4.55
N GLU A 85 -2.24 10.46 3.36
CA GLU A 85 -3.27 11.45 3.20
C GLU A 85 -4.67 10.83 3.30
N ALA A 86 -5.62 11.59 3.85
CA ALA A 86 -7.02 11.17 3.89
C ALA A 86 -7.58 10.97 2.47
N GLY A 87 -8.39 9.94 2.29
CA GLY A 87 -8.99 9.58 1.01
C GLY A 87 -8.30 8.39 0.35
N VAL A 88 -8.63 8.17 -0.92
CA VAL A 88 -8.05 7.11 -1.76
C VAL A 88 -7.04 7.76 -2.70
N HIS A 89 -5.84 7.21 -2.74
CA HIS A 89 -4.72 7.69 -3.57
C HIS A 89 -4.12 6.53 -4.34
N GLU A 90 -3.90 6.74 -5.62
CA GLU A 90 -3.23 5.78 -6.50
C GLU A 90 -1.86 6.31 -6.91
N PHE A 91 -0.87 5.42 -6.90
CA PHE A 91 0.52 5.71 -7.22
C PHE A 91 1.04 4.73 -8.27
N ASP A 92 1.59 5.27 -9.35
CA ASP A 92 2.13 4.50 -10.47
C ASP A 92 3.62 4.20 -10.30
N ASN A 93 4.14 3.27 -11.12
CA ASN A 93 5.55 2.88 -11.16
C ASN A 93 6.05 2.32 -9.83
N LEU A 94 5.28 1.39 -9.26
CA LEU A 94 5.64 0.72 -8.01
C LEU A 94 6.94 -0.09 -8.14
N ASP A 95 7.85 0.16 -7.21
CA ASP A 95 9.05 -0.61 -6.93
C ASP A 95 9.07 -1.01 -5.45
N ILE A 96 9.41 -2.28 -5.21
CA ILE A 96 9.58 -2.82 -3.86
C ILE A 96 10.98 -3.39 -3.78
N SER A 97 11.77 -2.84 -2.86
CA SER A 97 13.11 -3.33 -2.54
C SER A 97 13.21 -3.78 -1.10
N VAL A 98 14.17 -4.64 -0.80
CA VAL A 98 14.40 -5.17 0.55
C VAL A 98 15.77 -4.76 1.07
N PHE A 99 15.81 -4.12 2.23
CA PHE A 99 17.05 -3.69 2.87
C PHE A 99 17.02 -4.01 4.38
N GLY A 100 17.98 -4.81 4.84
CA GLY A 100 18.01 -5.25 6.24
C GLY A 100 16.77 -6.04 6.63
N GLN A 101 15.94 -5.52 7.54
CA GLN A 101 14.68 -6.15 7.96
C GLN A 101 13.45 -5.45 7.36
N HIS A 102 13.67 -4.60 6.36
CA HIS A 102 12.67 -3.66 5.88
C HIS A 102 12.34 -3.90 4.42
N TYR A 103 11.06 -3.74 4.09
CA TYR A 103 10.58 -3.48 2.75
C TYR A 103 10.58 -1.97 2.54
N ILE A 104 11.14 -1.53 1.42
CA ILE A 104 11.10 -0.15 0.96
C ILE A 104 10.18 -0.13 -0.26
N VAL A 105 9.02 0.49 -0.09
CA VAL A 105 7.99 0.66 -1.12
C VAL A 105 8.14 2.05 -1.69
N SER A 106 8.28 2.15 -3.01
CA SER A 106 8.44 3.42 -3.70
C SER A 106 7.57 3.43 -4.96
N ALA A 107 6.88 4.52 -5.19
CA ALA A 107 6.11 4.78 -6.40
C ALA A 107 6.16 6.29 -6.68
N ASP A 108 5.61 6.74 -7.81
CA ASP A 108 5.60 8.16 -8.14
C ASP A 108 4.79 8.96 -7.11
N GLY A 109 5.49 9.68 -6.21
CA GLY A 109 4.87 10.43 -5.12
C GLY A 109 4.65 9.65 -3.82
N LEU A 110 5.13 8.41 -3.73
CA LEU A 110 5.00 7.55 -2.54
C LEU A 110 6.35 7.00 -2.10
N GLN A 111 6.65 7.13 -0.81
CA GLN A 111 7.76 6.42 -0.18
C GLN A 111 7.37 5.90 1.19
N MET A 112 7.36 4.58 1.38
CA MET A 112 7.02 3.93 2.64
C MET A 112 8.04 2.85 3.02
N GLU A 113 8.27 2.71 4.31
CA GLU A 113 9.12 1.68 4.88
C GLU A 113 8.31 0.79 5.82
N PHE A 114 8.43 -0.53 5.63
CA PHE A 114 7.75 -1.52 6.46
C PHE A 114 8.73 -2.52 7.05
N THR A 115 8.58 -2.82 8.34
CA THR A 115 9.25 -3.95 8.98
C THR A 115 8.33 -5.16 8.97
N ARG A 116 8.84 -6.33 8.55
CA ARG A 116 8.07 -7.59 8.68
C ARG A 116 8.07 -8.06 10.13
N LEU A 117 6.88 -8.25 10.69
CA LEU A 117 6.72 -8.89 12.01
C LEU A 117 6.37 -10.38 11.86
N SER A 118 5.58 -10.72 10.84
CA SER A 118 5.24 -12.09 10.46
C SER A 118 4.84 -12.14 8.98
N ASP A 119 4.46 -13.32 8.48
CA ASP A 119 3.97 -13.51 7.09
C ASP A 119 2.65 -12.76 6.81
N SER A 120 1.95 -12.35 7.88
CA SER A 120 0.64 -11.71 7.81
C SER A 120 0.60 -10.35 8.49
N ILE A 121 1.74 -9.85 8.98
CA ILE A 121 1.81 -8.55 9.68
C ILE A 121 3.07 -7.79 9.27
N ILE A 122 2.86 -6.56 8.80
CA ILE A 122 3.90 -5.56 8.56
C ILE A 122 3.65 -4.34 9.43
N ARG A 123 4.71 -3.58 9.75
CA ARG A 123 4.61 -2.36 10.57
C ARG A 123 5.34 -1.20 9.89
N ASN A 124 4.71 -0.04 9.78
CA ASN A 124 5.37 1.14 9.22
C ASN A 124 6.33 1.80 10.24
N SER A 125 7.01 2.87 9.82
CA SER A 125 7.92 3.67 10.66
C SER A 125 7.24 4.37 11.84
N GLU A 126 5.94 4.64 11.75
CA GLU A 126 5.13 5.28 12.80
C GLU A 126 4.64 4.29 13.86
N GLY A 127 4.88 2.99 13.66
CA GLY A 127 4.49 1.94 14.58
C GLY A 127 3.13 1.31 14.29
N ILE A 128 2.44 1.74 13.22
CA ILE A 128 1.15 1.22 12.79
C ILE A 128 1.34 -0.17 12.18
N GLU A 129 0.57 -1.13 12.67
CA GLU A 129 0.56 -2.50 12.18
C GLU A 129 -0.54 -2.72 11.15
N PHE A 130 -0.16 -3.34 10.03
CA PHE A 130 -1.07 -3.71 8.96
C PHE A 130 -1.12 -5.23 8.87
N TYR A 131 -2.33 -5.73 8.74
CA TYR A 131 -2.66 -7.15 8.72
C TYR A 131 -3.02 -7.56 7.29
N ARG A 132 -2.44 -8.66 6.82
CA ARG A 132 -2.67 -9.13 5.46
C ARG A 132 -4.13 -9.56 5.29
N VAL A 133 -4.80 -8.98 4.30
CA VAL A 133 -6.13 -9.39 3.86
C VAL A 133 -5.96 -10.53 2.85
N LEU A 134 -6.60 -11.67 3.11
CA LEU A 134 -6.46 -12.88 2.30
C LEU A 134 -7.42 -12.92 1.09
N ASP A 135 -8.19 -11.85 0.87
CA ASP A 135 -9.11 -11.73 -0.25
C ASP A 135 -8.39 -11.15 -1.47
N GLU A 136 -8.28 -11.93 -2.54
CA GLU A 136 -7.61 -11.55 -3.80
C GLU A 136 -8.36 -10.44 -4.56
N SER A 137 -9.63 -10.15 -4.23
CA SER A 137 -10.45 -9.15 -4.92
C SER A 137 -10.36 -7.73 -4.33
N ALA A 138 -9.57 -7.55 -3.28
CA ALA A 138 -9.49 -6.29 -2.55
C ALA A 138 -8.79 -5.18 -3.36
N HIS A 139 -7.83 -5.50 -4.24
CA HIS A 139 -7.21 -4.50 -5.13
C HIS A 139 -8.25 -3.84 -6.04
N ASP A 140 -8.95 -4.68 -6.81
CA ASP A 140 -9.91 -4.25 -7.83
C ASP A 140 -11.06 -3.47 -7.17
N SER A 141 -11.44 -3.87 -5.96
CA SER A 141 -12.46 -3.16 -5.17
C SER A 141 -12.00 -1.76 -4.75
N LEU A 142 -10.75 -1.61 -4.29
CA LEU A 142 -10.19 -0.31 -3.90
C LEU A 142 -9.95 0.60 -5.12
N PHE A 143 -9.46 0.02 -6.22
CA PHE A 143 -9.31 0.72 -7.48
C PHE A 143 -10.66 1.22 -8.02
N TRP A 144 -11.69 0.38 -7.99
CA TRP A 144 -13.04 0.80 -8.38
C TRP A 144 -13.59 1.91 -7.49
N ILE A 145 -13.32 1.89 -6.18
CA ILE A 145 -13.69 2.98 -5.27
C ILE A 145 -12.96 4.28 -5.66
N HIS A 146 -11.66 4.21 -6.01
CA HIS A 146 -10.89 5.36 -6.48
C HIS A 146 -11.49 5.97 -7.76
N GLU A 147 -11.80 5.14 -8.75
CA GLU A 147 -12.44 5.58 -10.01
C GLU A 147 -13.78 6.27 -9.73
N GLN A 148 -14.66 5.66 -8.93
CA GLN A 148 -15.95 6.25 -8.61
C GLN A 148 -15.85 7.56 -7.83
N MET A 149 -14.86 7.70 -6.94
CA MET A 149 -14.62 8.95 -6.23
C MET A 149 -14.07 10.03 -7.17
N THR A 150 -13.26 9.68 -8.16
CA THR A 150 -12.65 10.65 -9.07
C THR A 150 -13.61 11.08 -10.18
N GLU A 151 -14.36 10.15 -10.78
CA GLU A 151 -15.35 10.42 -11.83
C GLU A 151 -16.59 11.18 -11.32
N GLY A 152 -16.92 11.07 -10.02
CA GLY A 152 -18.02 11.81 -9.41
C GLY A 152 -17.80 13.32 -9.28
N TYR A 153 -16.60 13.82 -9.58
CA TYR A 153 -16.22 15.24 -9.48
C TYR A 153 -15.96 15.92 -10.85
N GLU A 154 -16.25 15.27 -11.99
CA GLU A 154 -16.34 15.93 -13.31
C GLU A 154 -17.77 16.39 -13.65
#